data_AF-A0A7K3RZC7-F1
#
_entry.id   AF-A0A7K3RZC7-F1
#
_cell.length_a   1.000
_cell.length_b   1.000
_cell.length_c   1.000
_cell.angle_alpha   90.00
_cell.angle_beta   90.00
_cell.angle_gamma   90.00
#
_symmetry.space_group_name_H-M   'P 1'
#
loop_
_entity.id
_entity.type
_entity.pdbx_description
1 polymer ?
#
loop_
_entity_poly.entity_id
_entity_poly.type
_entity_poly.pdbx_seq_one_letter_code
_entity_poly.pdbx_strand_id
1 'polypeptide(L)'
;MPSTPQDQDTVEVDLGGREVTVPKGGLYDRYRMNPDLDAIARDPRVSGVDFFRQLPKTKVDSPIGPTLTPNFYYTVSTARLTMLAPSRAIRARLPEELAPLELVPGLGLVSVMFFRYEVCDIDFYTEAAVGIAVKPARHGKLGFFDLVTGLKNEHLDSYVLSLPVNSDIAQVRGHDGYGFPKWVTDLDVDIDDRRTTARVANDAGGVDLAFSAATPPQKAYVSGERVGSLTSYTKINGGWHSTLNQTNVLNAGTTRGTRGTRDVTLQLGEGRMSDDLRSLKPKRTVQFDVMTEGQAALHMPVPTSVPPRNT
;
A
#
# COMPACT_ATOMS: atom_id res chain seq x y z
N MET A 1 7.94 7.50 27.17
CA MET A 1 7.72 6.04 27.01
C MET A 1 6.37 5.90 26.31
N PRO A 2 6.31 5.72 24.98
CA PRO A 2 5.06 5.33 24.36
C PRO A 2 4.83 3.85 24.71
N SER A 3 3.64 3.55 25.22
CA SER A 3 3.18 2.23 25.61
C SER A 3 3.12 1.28 24.41
N THR A 4 3.73 0.11 24.55
CA THR A 4 3.46 -1.08 23.73
C THR A 4 1.95 -1.35 23.68
N PRO A 5 1.34 -1.67 22.53
CA PRO A 5 -0.11 -1.92 22.43
C PRO A 5 -0.45 -3.33 22.96
N GLN A 6 -0.21 -3.58 24.25
CA GLN A 6 -0.37 -4.90 24.86
C GLN A 6 -1.48 -4.94 25.93
N ASP A 7 -2.33 -3.92 26.00
CA ASP A 7 -3.41 -3.83 27.00
C ASP A 7 -4.67 -3.15 26.44
N GLN A 8 -4.99 -3.44 25.17
CA GLN A 8 -6.22 -2.96 24.54
C GLN A 8 -7.25 -4.08 24.57
N ASP A 9 -8.37 -3.87 25.27
CA ASP A 9 -9.52 -4.79 25.23
C ASP A 9 -9.91 -5.06 23.78
N THR A 10 -10.22 -6.33 23.46
CA THR A 10 -10.61 -6.74 22.12
C THR A 10 -12.00 -7.41 22.11
N VAL A 11 -12.58 -7.53 20.92
CA VAL A 11 -13.81 -8.28 20.65
C VAL A 11 -13.64 -9.14 19.40
N GLU A 12 -14.30 -10.30 19.39
CA GLU A 12 -14.39 -11.19 18.24
C GLU A 12 -15.48 -10.72 17.28
N VAL A 13 -15.17 -10.75 15.99
CA VAL A 13 -16.09 -10.35 14.92
C VAL A 13 -16.01 -11.36 13.77
N ASP A 14 -17.17 -11.69 13.20
CA ASP A 14 -17.23 -12.57 12.04
C ASP A 14 -17.03 -11.79 10.72
N LEU A 15 -16.02 -12.20 9.96
CA LEU A 15 -15.72 -11.72 8.61
C LEU A 15 -15.91 -12.86 7.60
N GLY A 16 -17.17 -13.11 7.23
CA GLY A 16 -17.49 -14.10 6.19
C GLY A 16 -17.24 -15.53 6.63
N GLY A 17 -17.59 -15.88 7.86
CA GLY A 17 -17.35 -17.18 8.48
C GLY A 17 -15.97 -17.34 9.10
N ARG A 18 -15.22 -16.25 9.28
CA ARG A 18 -13.92 -16.23 9.94
C ARG A 18 -13.95 -15.28 11.11
N GLU A 19 -13.63 -15.81 12.28
CA GLU A 19 -13.51 -15.03 13.49
C GLU A 19 -12.18 -14.27 13.48
N VAL A 20 -12.25 -12.95 13.65
CA VAL A 20 -11.07 -12.10 13.82
C VAL A 20 -11.23 -11.24 15.07
N THR A 21 -10.10 -10.88 15.67
CA THR A 21 -10.06 -10.02 16.86
C THR A 21 -9.87 -8.57 16.42
N VAL A 22 -10.69 -7.65 16.95
CA VAL A 22 -10.56 -6.20 16.72
C VAL A 22 -10.58 -5.42 18.04
N PRO A 23 -10.02 -4.21 18.11
CA PRO A 23 -10.08 -3.38 19.31
C PRO A 23 -11.53 -3.07 19.71
N LYS A 24 -11.87 -3.35 20.97
CA LYS A 24 -13.18 -3.03 21.54
C LYS A 24 -13.40 -1.52 21.54
N GLY A 25 -14.53 -1.06 21.00
CA GLY A 25 -14.78 0.36 20.82
C GLY A 25 -13.92 1.04 19.75
N GLY A 26 -13.15 0.26 18.97
CA GLY A 26 -12.50 0.71 17.74
C GLY A 26 -13.49 1.16 16.67
N LEU A 27 -13.00 1.75 15.59
CA LEU A 27 -13.83 2.16 14.45
C LEU A 27 -14.52 0.95 13.82
N TYR A 28 -13.82 -0.18 13.68
CA TYR A 28 -14.44 -1.36 13.09
C TYR A 28 -15.53 -1.92 14.00
N ASP A 29 -15.28 -1.97 15.32
CA ASP A 29 -16.25 -2.40 16.32
C ASP A 29 -17.53 -1.56 16.30
N ARG A 30 -17.36 -0.23 16.33
CA ARG A 30 -18.46 0.71 16.43
C ARG A 30 -19.28 0.85 15.16
N TYR A 31 -18.63 0.80 14.00
CA TYR A 31 -19.24 1.25 12.75
C TYR A 31 -19.27 0.20 11.65
N ARG A 32 -18.52 -0.90 11.76
CA ARG A 32 -18.43 -1.94 10.71
C ARG A 32 -18.17 -1.33 9.32
N MET A 33 -17.20 -0.41 9.25
CA MET A 33 -16.84 0.39 8.06
C MET A 33 -17.88 1.41 7.56
N ASN A 34 -18.93 1.70 8.33
CA ASN A 34 -19.96 2.68 7.97
C ASN A 34 -20.09 3.85 8.97
N PRO A 35 -19.00 4.57 9.30
CA PRO A 35 -19.11 5.64 10.26
C PRO A 35 -19.87 6.84 9.68
N ASP A 36 -20.53 7.60 10.56
CA ASP A 36 -20.89 8.99 10.27
C ASP A 36 -19.61 9.82 10.13
N LEU A 37 -19.39 10.42 8.95
CA LEU A 37 -18.20 11.22 8.67
C LEU A 37 -18.10 12.45 9.58
N ASP A 38 -19.21 12.98 10.11
CA ASP A 38 -19.18 14.07 11.08
C ASP A 38 -18.65 13.60 12.44
N ALA A 39 -18.85 12.32 12.79
CA ALA A 39 -18.23 11.72 13.96
C ALA A 39 -16.73 11.54 13.77
N ILE A 40 -16.30 11.13 12.57
CA ILE A 40 -14.87 10.98 12.24
C ILE A 40 -14.15 12.33 12.22
N ALA A 41 -14.79 13.39 11.70
CA ALA A 41 -14.24 14.74 11.65
C ALA A 41 -13.97 15.35 13.04
N ARG A 42 -14.49 14.76 14.12
CA ARG A 42 -14.23 15.18 15.51
C ARG A 42 -13.02 14.48 16.12
N ASP A 43 -12.45 13.45 15.48
CA ASP A 43 -11.22 12.82 15.95
C ASP A 43 -10.03 13.78 15.72
N PRO A 44 -9.28 14.17 16.75
CA PRO A 44 -8.17 15.13 16.61
C PRO A 44 -7.03 14.64 15.71
N ARG A 45 -6.98 13.34 15.40
CA ARG A 45 -6.00 12.76 14.47
C ARG A 45 -6.41 12.89 13.01
N VAL A 46 -7.63 13.35 12.73
CA VAL A 46 -8.18 13.49 11.37
C VAL A 46 -8.29 14.98 11.03
N SER A 47 -7.53 15.42 10.02
CA SER A 47 -7.48 16.83 9.61
C SER A 47 -8.69 17.29 8.79
N GLY A 48 -9.49 16.36 8.25
CA GLY A 48 -10.73 16.66 7.54
C GLY A 48 -11.34 15.43 6.88
N VAL A 49 -12.58 15.54 6.38
CA VAL A 49 -13.30 14.41 5.76
C VAL A 49 -13.90 14.72 4.38
N ASP A 50 -13.67 15.91 3.83
CA ASP A 50 -14.33 16.35 2.60
C ASP A 50 -13.99 15.48 1.38
N PHE A 51 -12.77 14.95 1.34
CA PHE A 51 -12.35 13.96 0.34
C PHE A 51 -13.30 12.75 0.31
N PHE A 52 -13.71 12.26 1.47
CA PHE A 52 -14.59 11.09 1.60
C PHE A 52 -16.05 11.40 1.33
N ARG A 53 -16.51 12.64 1.56
CA ARG A 53 -17.90 13.04 1.26
C ARG A 53 -18.24 12.92 -0.23
N GLN A 54 -17.23 13.00 -1.09
CA GLN A 54 -17.37 12.83 -2.54
C GLN A 54 -17.34 11.35 -2.98
N LEU A 55 -17.12 10.42 -2.06
CA LEU A 55 -16.95 8.99 -2.35
C LEU A 55 -18.06 8.18 -1.66
N PRO A 56 -19.11 7.76 -2.38
CA PRO A 56 -20.18 6.98 -1.77
C PRO A 56 -19.68 5.59 -1.37
N LYS A 57 -20.01 5.17 -0.14
CA LYS A 57 -19.86 3.77 0.27
C LYS A 57 -21.00 2.93 -0.30
N THR A 58 -20.63 1.85 -0.98
CA THR A 58 -21.56 0.86 -1.53
C THR A 58 -21.38 -0.46 -0.80
N LYS A 59 -22.50 -1.12 -0.45
CA LYS A 59 -22.47 -2.48 0.08
C LYS A 59 -22.31 -3.46 -1.07
N VAL A 60 -21.35 -4.36 -0.96
CA VAL A 60 -21.06 -5.38 -1.98
C VAL A 60 -20.92 -6.74 -1.32
N ASP A 61 -21.29 -7.78 -2.05
CA ASP A 61 -20.95 -9.15 -1.67
C ASP A 61 -19.50 -9.42 -2.05
N SER A 62 -18.76 -10.04 -1.14
CA SER A 62 -17.36 -10.36 -1.33
C SER A 62 -17.06 -11.76 -0.81
N PRO A 63 -15.88 -12.34 -1.12
CA PRO A 63 -15.50 -13.64 -0.58
C PRO A 63 -15.44 -13.70 0.96
N ILE A 64 -15.38 -12.54 1.64
CA ILE A 64 -15.41 -12.40 3.10
C ILE A 64 -16.80 -11.95 3.62
N GLY A 65 -17.85 -12.24 2.86
CA GLY A 65 -19.22 -11.82 3.15
C GLY A 65 -19.53 -10.38 2.71
N PRO A 66 -20.73 -9.88 3.06
CA PRO A 66 -21.15 -8.52 2.70
C PRO A 66 -20.28 -7.46 3.39
N THR A 67 -19.66 -6.56 2.62
CA THR A 67 -18.80 -5.48 3.12
C THR A 67 -19.13 -4.15 2.45
N LEU A 68 -18.68 -3.04 3.03
CA LEU A 68 -18.73 -1.72 2.38
C LEU A 68 -17.43 -1.41 1.66
N THR A 69 -17.55 -0.74 0.52
CA THR A 69 -16.44 -0.23 -0.29
C THR A 69 -16.73 1.21 -0.71
N PRO A 70 -15.72 2.10 -0.77
CA PRO A 70 -14.31 1.87 -0.43
C PRO A 70 -14.05 1.74 1.09
N ASN A 71 -12.91 1.13 1.42
CA ASN A 71 -12.30 1.23 2.74
C ASN A 71 -11.59 2.58 2.86
N PHE A 72 -11.95 3.37 3.87
CA PHE A 72 -11.39 4.70 4.10
C PHE A 72 -10.25 4.65 5.12
N TYR A 73 -9.16 5.32 4.76
CA TYR A 73 -8.03 5.64 5.61
C TYR A 73 -8.03 7.14 5.83
N TYR A 74 -8.57 7.56 6.97
CA TYR A 74 -8.81 8.96 7.34
C TYR A 74 -7.51 9.72 7.61
N THR A 75 -6.51 9.02 8.15
CA THR A 75 -5.16 9.52 8.37
C THR A 75 -4.16 8.41 8.08
N VAL A 76 -3.30 8.63 7.09
CA VAL A 76 -2.25 7.70 6.69
C VAL A 76 -0.93 8.43 6.47
N SER A 77 0.16 7.78 6.90
CA SER A 77 1.52 8.18 6.56
C SER A 77 2.17 7.07 5.73
N THR A 78 2.92 7.43 4.70
CA THR A 78 3.60 6.45 3.83
C THR A 78 5.02 6.87 3.49
N ALA A 79 5.86 5.87 3.25
CA ALA A 79 7.19 6.06 2.72
C ALA A 79 7.46 5.07 1.60
N ARG A 80 8.02 5.55 0.48
CA ARG A 80 8.28 4.73 -0.72
C ARG A 80 9.69 4.93 -1.22
N LEU A 81 10.43 3.83 -1.29
CA LEU A 81 11.68 3.74 -2.02
C LEU A 81 11.42 3.19 -3.42
N THR A 82 11.65 4.00 -4.44
CA THR A 82 11.58 3.58 -5.84
C THR A 82 12.98 3.25 -6.35
N MET A 83 13.15 2.04 -6.88
CA MET A 83 14.43 1.50 -7.34
C MET A 83 14.36 1.01 -8.79
N LEU A 84 15.49 1.09 -9.48
CA LEU A 84 15.66 0.44 -10.78
C LEU A 84 16.08 -1.01 -10.60
N ALA A 85 15.47 -1.91 -11.37
CA ALA A 85 15.79 -3.33 -11.40
C ALA A 85 15.87 -3.85 -12.85
N PRO A 86 16.69 -4.87 -13.16
CA PRO A 86 16.72 -5.49 -14.48
C PRO A 86 15.34 -6.03 -14.86
N SER A 87 14.81 -5.62 -16.01
CA SER A 87 13.50 -6.09 -16.48
C SER A 87 13.41 -7.61 -16.57
N ARG A 88 14.52 -8.29 -16.87
CA ARG A 88 14.59 -9.76 -16.88
C ARG A 88 14.37 -10.36 -15.49
N ALA A 89 14.89 -9.74 -14.43
CA ALA A 89 14.68 -10.19 -13.05
C ALA A 89 13.23 -9.93 -12.61
N ILE A 90 12.69 -8.74 -12.94
CA ILE A 90 11.29 -8.40 -12.72
C ILE A 90 10.36 -9.40 -13.42
N ARG A 91 10.62 -9.68 -14.70
CA ARG A 91 9.85 -10.63 -15.53
C ARG A 91 9.79 -12.01 -14.89
N ALA A 92 10.87 -12.49 -14.30
CA ALA A 92 10.91 -13.81 -13.66
C ALA A 92 10.01 -13.91 -12.41
N ARG A 93 9.54 -12.78 -11.85
CA ARG A 93 8.66 -12.73 -10.68
C ARG A 93 7.24 -12.27 -10.99
N LEU A 94 7.00 -11.72 -12.17
CA LEU A 94 5.67 -11.31 -12.61
C LEU A 94 4.90 -12.47 -13.27
N PRO A 95 3.57 -12.54 -13.14
CA PRO A 95 2.70 -13.39 -13.96
C PRO A 95 2.84 -13.07 -15.45
N GLU A 96 2.87 -14.08 -16.32
CA GLU A 96 3.24 -13.97 -17.74
C GLU A 96 2.48 -12.86 -18.50
N GLU A 97 1.21 -12.67 -18.16
CA GLU A 97 0.30 -11.71 -18.78
C GLU A 97 0.65 -10.24 -18.48
N LEU A 98 1.33 -9.97 -17.36
CA LEU A 98 1.75 -8.62 -16.97
C LEU A 98 3.15 -8.30 -17.50
N ALA A 99 3.33 -7.10 -18.04
CA ALA A 99 4.62 -6.62 -18.52
C ALA A 99 5.22 -5.57 -17.56
N PRO A 100 6.54 -5.61 -17.28
CA PRO A 100 7.17 -4.60 -16.45
C PRO A 100 7.07 -3.21 -17.10
N LEU A 101 6.87 -2.20 -16.26
CA LEU A 101 7.03 -0.79 -16.64
C LEU A 101 8.53 -0.47 -16.74
N GLU A 102 9.05 -0.37 -17.96
CA GLU A 102 10.44 0.02 -18.21
C GLU A 102 10.56 1.54 -18.32
N LEU A 103 11.50 2.16 -17.60
CA LEU A 103 11.86 3.57 -17.79
C LEU A 103 12.89 3.76 -18.90
N VAL A 104 13.78 2.78 -19.07
CA VAL A 104 14.74 2.68 -20.15
C VAL A 104 14.85 1.22 -20.55
N PRO A 105 15.26 0.90 -21.81
CA PRO A 105 15.32 -0.48 -22.28
C PRO A 105 16.07 -1.40 -21.30
N GLY A 106 15.37 -2.42 -20.80
CA GLY A 106 15.92 -3.43 -19.90
C GLY A 106 16.00 -3.06 -18.41
N LEU A 107 15.52 -1.88 -18.00
CA LEU A 107 15.37 -1.50 -16.59
C LEU A 107 13.93 -1.06 -16.27
N GLY A 108 13.31 -1.78 -15.34
CA GLY A 108 11.99 -1.46 -14.81
C GLY A 108 12.04 -0.89 -13.39
N LEU A 109 10.86 -0.54 -12.89
CA LEU A 109 10.68 0.03 -11.56
C LEU A 109 10.11 -0.98 -10.57
N VAL A 110 10.76 -1.04 -9.41
CA VAL A 110 10.31 -1.77 -8.23
C VAL A 110 10.32 -0.83 -7.04
N SER A 111 9.43 -1.06 -6.08
CA SER A 111 9.30 -0.21 -4.89
C SER A 111 9.26 -1.03 -3.62
N VAL A 112 9.87 -0.49 -2.57
CA VAL A 112 9.57 -0.88 -1.19
C VAL A 112 8.73 0.23 -0.58
N MET A 113 7.59 -0.12 -0.01
CA MET A 113 6.65 0.83 0.59
C MET A 113 6.39 0.48 2.05
N PHE A 114 6.19 1.49 2.87
CA PHE A 114 5.80 1.38 4.27
C PHE A 114 4.57 2.24 4.50
N PHE A 115 3.62 1.72 5.25
CA PHE A 115 2.34 2.35 5.52
C PHE A 115 2.08 2.32 7.02
N ARG A 116 1.64 3.47 7.54
CA ARG A 116 1.08 3.59 8.88
C ARG A 116 -0.32 4.15 8.73
N TYR A 117 -1.33 3.35 9.04
CA TYR A 117 -2.72 3.75 9.01
C TYR A 117 -3.14 4.14 10.42
N GLU A 118 -3.09 5.44 10.71
CA GLU A 118 -3.34 5.96 12.05
C GLU A 118 -4.84 5.89 12.42
N VAL A 119 -5.70 6.26 11.47
CA VAL A 119 -7.15 6.22 11.62
C VAL A 119 -7.77 5.68 10.33
N CYS A 120 -8.42 4.51 10.40
CA CYS A 120 -9.10 3.93 9.24
C CYS A 120 -10.28 3.05 9.67
N ASP A 121 -11.12 2.66 8.72
CA ASP A 121 -12.33 1.86 8.96
C ASP A 121 -12.08 0.53 9.68
N ILE A 122 -10.87 -0.03 9.56
CA ILE A 122 -10.45 -1.32 10.13
C ILE A 122 -9.44 -1.16 11.28
N ASP A 123 -9.47 0.00 11.94
CA ASP A 123 -8.60 0.36 13.06
C ASP A 123 -7.12 0.57 12.68
N PHE A 124 -6.30 0.90 13.68
CA PHE A 124 -4.88 1.17 13.49
C PHE A 124 -4.14 -0.08 13.03
N TYR A 125 -3.25 0.07 12.05
CA TYR A 125 -2.28 -0.97 11.71
C TYR A 125 -1.16 -0.42 10.80
N THR A 126 -0.11 -1.21 10.63
CA THR A 126 1.00 -0.91 9.71
C THR A 126 1.14 -1.99 8.65
N GLU A 127 1.67 -1.62 7.49
CA GLU A 127 1.99 -2.54 6.39
C GLU A 127 3.33 -2.19 5.77
N ALA A 128 3.98 -3.18 5.16
CA ALA A 128 5.06 -2.94 4.22
C ALA A 128 4.77 -3.70 2.92
N ALA A 129 5.35 -3.25 1.81
CA ALA A 129 5.11 -3.87 0.51
C ALA A 129 6.36 -3.90 -0.36
N VAL A 130 6.49 -4.96 -1.15
CA VAL A 130 7.34 -4.99 -2.35
C VAL A 130 6.42 -4.93 -3.56
N GLY A 131 6.46 -3.82 -4.28
CA GLY A 131 5.65 -3.56 -5.47
C GLY A 131 6.48 -3.53 -6.74
N ILE A 132 5.91 -4.01 -7.84
CA ILE A 132 6.48 -3.94 -9.18
C ILE A 132 5.57 -3.02 -10.01
N ALA A 133 6.13 -1.98 -10.63
CA ALA A 133 5.36 -1.20 -11.57
C ALA A 133 5.21 -1.98 -12.88
N VAL A 134 3.98 -2.07 -13.38
CA VAL A 134 3.63 -2.79 -14.61
C VAL A 134 3.00 -1.85 -15.61
N LYS A 135 2.97 -2.27 -16.88
CA LYS A 135 2.14 -1.57 -17.87
C LYS A 135 0.66 -1.82 -17.56
N PRO A 136 -0.24 -0.87 -17.83
CA PRO A 136 -1.67 -1.10 -17.70
C PRO A 136 -2.08 -2.36 -18.48
N ALA A 137 -2.93 -3.21 -17.89
CA ALA A 137 -3.35 -4.47 -18.52
C ALA A 137 -3.97 -4.25 -19.91
N ARG A 138 -4.72 -3.15 -20.07
CA ARG A 138 -5.29 -2.72 -21.36
C ARG A 138 -4.44 -1.61 -21.98
N HIS A 139 -3.15 -1.85 -22.16
CA HIS A 139 -2.38 -1.02 -23.06
C HIS A 139 -2.76 -1.41 -24.51
N GLY A 140 -3.33 -0.49 -25.29
CA GLY A 140 -3.30 -0.61 -26.75
C GLY A 140 -1.85 -0.57 -27.26
N LYS A 141 -1.64 -0.15 -28.51
CA LYS A 141 -0.31 0.27 -28.99
C LYS A 141 0.15 1.60 -28.33
N LEU A 142 -0.14 1.80 -27.04
CA LEU A 142 0.29 2.98 -26.31
C LEU A 142 1.82 2.96 -26.22
N GLY A 143 2.45 3.95 -26.85
CA GLY A 143 3.89 4.13 -26.83
C GLY A 143 4.40 4.56 -25.44
N PHE A 144 5.71 4.51 -25.26
CA PHE A 144 6.41 4.91 -24.03
C PHE A 144 5.98 6.30 -23.50
N PHE A 145 5.65 7.25 -24.38
CA PHE A 145 5.20 8.60 -24.01
C PHE A 145 3.87 8.64 -23.24
N ASP A 146 2.94 7.74 -23.55
CA ASP A 146 1.62 7.71 -22.91
C ASP A 146 1.72 7.18 -21.46
N LEU A 147 2.64 6.25 -21.26
CA LEU A 147 3.00 5.66 -19.97
C LEU A 147 3.67 6.68 -19.03
N VAL A 148 4.53 7.54 -19.59
CA VAL A 148 5.11 8.69 -18.86
C VAL A 148 4.05 9.74 -18.53
N THR A 149 3.01 9.88 -19.35
CA THR A 149 1.89 10.79 -19.07
C THR A 149 1.00 10.25 -17.95
N GLY A 150 0.72 8.93 -17.91
CA GLY A 150 0.04 8.28 -16.78
C GLY A 150 0.79 8.49 -15.45
N LEU A 151 2.12 8.32 -15.46
CA LEU A 151 2.99 8.64 -14.32
C LEU A 151 2.91 10.11 -13.87
N LYS A 152 2.74 11.04 -14.82
CA LYS A 152 2.58 12.48 -14.54
C LYS A 152 1.19 12.82 -14.03
N ASN A 153 0.17 12.10 -14.46
CA ASN A 153 -1.21 12.22 -14.00
C ASN A 153 -1.46 11.46 -12.69
N GLU A 154 -0.38 11.09 -11.98
CA GLU A 154 -0.41 10.40 -10.68
C GLU A 154 -1.15 9.06 -10.71
N HIS A 155 -1.32 8.42 -11.88
CA HIS A 155 -1.88 7.07 -12.02
C HIS A 155 -0.79 6.03 -12.28
N LEU A 156 -0.73 5.01 -11.43
CA LEU A 156 0.24 3.94 -11.51
C LEU A 156 -0.44 2.58 -11.57
N ASP A 157 0.12 1.68 -12.38
CA ASP A 157 -0.27 0.28 -12.43
C ASP A 157 0.80 -0.58 -11.77
N SER A 158 0.37 -1.49 -10.88
CA SER A 158 1.30 -2.27 -10.07
C SER A 158 0.87 -3.73 -9.88
N TYR A 159 1.88 -4.54 -9.56
CA TYR A 159 1.73 -5.89 -9.06
C TYR A 159 2.43 -5.97 -7.71
N VAL A 160 1.71 -6.40 -6.68
CA VAL A 160 2.25 -6.52 -5.31
C VAL A 160 2.84 -7.92 -5.14
N LEU A 161 4.15 -7.99 -4.93
CA LEU A 161 4.88 -9.24 -4.76
C LEU A 161 4.84 -9.75 -3.32
N SER A 162 4.93 -8.83 -2.36
CA SER A 162 4.95 -9.12 -0.91
C SER A 162 4.19 -8.02 -0.16
N LEU A 163 3.44 -8.38 0.88
CA LEU A 163 2.62 -7.44 1.65
C LEU A 163 2.45 -7.86 3.13
N PRO A 164 3.52 -7.88 3.96
CA PRO A 164 3.41 -8.15 5.39
C PRO A 164 2.59 -7.09 6.13
N VAL A 165 1.83 -7.52 7.14
CA VAL A 165 0.97 -6.68 7.99
C VAL A 165 1.09 -7.09 9.45
N ASN A 166 0.77 -6.20 10.40
CA ASN A 166 0.73 -6.52 11.84
C ASN A 166 -0.69 -6.78 12.40
N SER A 167 -1.69 -6.95 11.54
CA SER A 167 -3.10 -7.04 11.93
C SER A 167 -3.83 -8.18 11.24
N ASP A 168 -4.52 -9.01 12.04
CA ASP A 168 -5.26 -10.18 11.56
C ASP A 168 -6.42 -9.77 10.64
N ILE A 169 -7.18 -8.72 11.01
CA ILE A 169 -8.25 -8.20 10.14
C ILE A 169 -7.71 -7.70 8.81
N ALA A 170 -6.53 -7.06 8.79
CA ALA A 170 -5.90 -6.60 7.56
C ALA A 170 -5.43 -7.77 6.67
N GLN A 171 -4.98 -8.88 7.28
CA GLN A 171 -4.57 -10.09 6.57
C GLN A 171 -5.77 -10.83 5.97
N VAL A 172 -6.80 -11.13 6.77
CA VAL A 172 -8.00 -11.85 6.29
C VAL A 172 -8.67 -11.09 5.17
N ARG A 173 -8.86 -9.77 5.34
CA ARG A 173 -9.44 -8.93 4.28
C ARG A 173 -8.56 -8.94 3.04
N GLY A 174 -7.25 -8.75 3.16
CA GLY A 174 -6.37 -8.61 2.00
C GLY A 174 -6.09 -9.92 1.24
N HIS A 175 -5.98 -11.05 1.92
CA HIS A 175 -5.80 -12.36 1.30
C HIS A 175 -7.10 -12.82 0.64
N ASP A 176 -8.19 -12.89 1.40
CA ASP A 176 -9.43 -13.52 0.92
C ASP A 176 -10.34 -12.54 0.17
N GLY A 177 -10.33 -11.26 0.54
CA GLY A 177 -11.10 -10.22 -0.12
C GLY A 177 -10.42 -9.62 -1.35
N TYR A 178 -9.09 -9.40 -1.29
CA TYR A 178 -8.35 -8.66 -2.33
C TYR A 178 -7.39 -9.51 -3.18
N GLY A 179 -7.10 -10.76 -2.78
CA GLY A 179 -6.14 -11.62 -3.47
C GLY A 179 -4.68 -11.16 -3.37
N PHE A 180 -4.36 -10.29 -2.39
CA PHE A 180 -3.00 -9.86 -2.15
C PHE A 180 -2.21 -10.92 -1.36
N PRO A 181 -0.89 -11.02 -1.56
CA PRO A 181 -0.05 -12.01 -0.89
C PRO A 181 0.28 -11.62 0.56
N LYS A 182 -0.75 -11.27 1.36
CA LYS A 182 -0.59 -10.81 2.75
C LYS A 182 -0.27 -11.94 3.71
N TRP A 183 0.59 -11.65 4.69
CA TRP A 183 0.82 -12.50 5.86
C TRP A 183 1.04 -11.63 7.10
N VAL A 184 0.75 -12.18 8.28
CA VAL A 184 0.96 -11.49 9.55
C VAL A 184 2.40 -11.70 10.01
N THR A 185 3.06 -10.62 10.44
CA THR A 185 4.35 -10.64 11.12
C THR A 185 4.49 -9.40 12.00
N ASP A 186 5.41 -9.42 12.95
CA ASP A 186 5.75 -8.21 13.70
C ASP A 186 6.29 -7.16 12.73
N LEU A 187 5.62 -6.03 12.70
CA LEU A 187 5.91 -4.93 11.81
C LEU A 187 5.68 -3.63 12.57
N ASP A 188 6.69 -2.78 12.55
CA ASP A 188 6.64 -1.43 13.09
C ASP A 188 7.04 -0.42 12.01
N VAL A 189 6.28 0.67 11.93
CA VAL A 189 6.48 1.77 10.99
C VAL A 189 6.24 3.08 11.73
N ASP A 190 7.27 3.92 11.73
CA ASP A 190 7.23 5.26 12.29
C ASP A 190 7.65 6.27 11.22
N ILE A 191 6.82 7.28 11.01
CA ILE A 191 7.00 8.31 9.99
C ILE A 191 6.66 9.65 10.66
N ASP A 192 7.68 10.45 10.95
CA ASP A 192 7.52 11.84 11.40
C ASP A 192 8.17 12.82 10.41
N ASP A 193 8.13 14.11 10.73
CA ASP A 193 8.69 15.19 9.91
C ASP A 193 10.22 15.19 9.83
N ARG A 194 10.91 14.40 10.67
CA ARG A 194 12.37 14.34 10.78
C ARG A 194 12.93 13.02 10.28
N ARG A 195 12.27 11.91 10.56
CA ARG A 195 12.78 10.57 10.30
C ARG A 195 11.65 9.60 9.95
N THR A 196 12.01 8.67 9.08
CA THR A 196 11.19 7.50 8.79
C THR A 196 11.97 6.24 9.17
N THR A 197 11.31 5.32 9.85
CA THR A 197 11.84 3.99 10.17
C THR A 197 10.79 2.92 9.93
N ALA A 198 11.26 1.74 9.55
CA ALA A 198 10.43 0.54 9.56
C ALA A 198 11.25 -0.69 9.93
N ARG A 199 10.61 -1.65 10.59
CA ARG A 199 11.19 -2.96 10.89
C ARG A 199 10.14 -4.03 10.66
N VAL A 200 10.47 -4.97 9.78
CA VAL A 200 9.71 -6.20 9.52
C VAL A 200 10.47 -7.36 10.16
N ALA A 201 9.81 -8.12 11.02
CA ALA A 201 10.38 -9.32 11.61
C ALA A 201 10.27 -10.51 10.65
N ASN A 202 11.18 -11.47 10.83
CA ASN A 202 11.05 -12.79 10.24
C ASN A 202 10.41 -13.77 11.23
N ASP A 203 10.12 -14.99 10.78
CA ASP A 203 9.46 -16.04 11.58
C ASP A 203 10.26 -16.46 12.83
N ALA A 204 11.56 -16.15 12.88
CA ALA A 204 12.45 -16.43 14.01
C ALA A 204 12.64 -15.22 14.96
N GLY A 205 11.89 -14.14 14.78
CA GLY A 205 12.03 -12.88 15.54
C GLY A 205 13.25 -12.02 15.15
N GLY A 206 13.99 -12.46 14.14
CA GLY A 206 15.09 -11.71 13.50
C GLY A 206 14.58 -10.63 12.54
N VAL A 207 15.49 -10.03 11.78
CA VAL A 207 15.13 -9.02 10.77
C VAL A 207 14.77 -9.73 9.47
N ASP A 208 13.55 -9.53 8.96
CA ASP A 208 13.27 -9.73 7.54
C ASP A 208 13.79 -8.51 6.79
N LEU A 209 13.28 -7.31 7.09
CA LEU A 209 13.69 -6.06 6.44
C LEU A 209 13.70 -4.91 7.45
N ALA A 210 14.71 -4.05 7.39
CA ALA A 210 14.75 -2.83 8.19
C ALA A 210 15.08 -1.61 7.33
N PHE A 211 14.47 -0.48 7.65
CA PHE A 211 14.59 0.76 6.91
C PHE A 211 14.80 1.95 7.83
N SER A 212 15.65 2.88 7.41
CA SER A 212 15.73 4.20 8.03
C SER A 212 16.23 5.27 7.07
N ALA A 213 15.61 6.45 7.12
CA ALA A 213 16.07 7.62 6.39
C ALA A 213 15.60 8.92 7.08
N ALA A 214 16.31 10.03 6.85
CA ALA A 214 15.77 11.35 7.18
C ALA A 214 14.53 11.63 6.31
N THR A 215 13.47 12.15 6.92
CA THR A 215 12.26 12.53 6.19
C THR A 215 12.58 13.73 5.28
N PRO A 216 12.27 13.66 3.97
CA PRO A 216 12.46 14.79 3.06
C PRO A 216 11.69 16.03 3.52
N PRO A 217 12.15 17.26 3.19
CA PRO A 217 11.38 18.47 3.46
C PRO A 217 9.95 18.35 2.92
N GLN A 218 8.98 18.56 3.81
CA GLN A 218 7.58 18.37 3.52
C GLN A 218 6.94 19.63 2.93
N LYS A 219 6.00 19.44 2.01
CA LYS A 219 5.14 20.48 1.47
C LYS A 219 3.68 20.10 1.74
N ALA A 220 2.95 21.04 2.35
CA ALA A 220 1.52 20.93 2.57
C ALA A 220 0.74 21.26 1.28
N TYR A 221 -0.41 20.60 1.12
CA TYR A 221 -1.34 20.76 0.00
C TYR A 221 -2.75 20.89 0.53
N VAL A 222 -3.60 21.61 -0.19
CA VAL A 222 -5.02 21.67 0.16
C VAL A 222 -5.68 20.35 -0.21
N SER A 223 -6.59 19.86 0.63
CA SER A 223 -7.34 18.63 0.36
C SER A 223 -8.02 18.68 -1.01
N GLY A 224 -7.83 17.66 -1.83
CA GLY A 224 -8.34 17.58 -3.20
C GLY A 224 -7.46 18.23 -4.27
N GLU A 225 -6.46 19.06 -3.90
CA GLU A 225 -5.50 19.64 -4.85
C GLU A 225 -4.62 18.57 -5.49
N ARG A 226 -4.26 17.55 -4.70
CA ARG A 226 -3.35 16.49 -5.10
C ARG A 226 -3.93 15.11 -4.79
N VAL A 227 -4.60 14.53 -5.77
CA VAL A 227 -5.20 13.19 -5.67
C VAL A 227 -4.58 12.27 -6.71
N GLY A 228 -3.77 11.33 -6.24
CA GLY A 228 -3.19 10.26 -7.05
C GLY A 228 -4.02 8.98 -7.01
N SER A 229 -3.70 8.05 -7.90
CA SER A 229 -4.31 6.72 -7.92
C SER A 229 -3.33 5.61 -8.27
N LEU A 230 -3.58 4.44 -7.69
CA LEU A 230 -2.82 3.21 -7.93
C LEU A 230 -3.80 2.10 -8.26
N THR A 231 -3.61 1.47 -9.41
CA THR A 231 -4.29 0.22 -9.78
C THR A 231 -3.37 -0.95 -9.49
N SER A 232 -3.85 -1.91 -8.71
CA SER A 232 -3.12 -3.15 -8.41
C SER A 232 -3.82 -4.36 -9.05
N TYR A 233 -3.05 -5.27 -9.65
CA TYR A 233 -3.58 -6.49 -10.28
C TYR A 233 -3.35 -7.73 -9.41
N THR A 234 -4.41 -8.51 -9.18
CA THR A 234 -4.37 -9.79 -8.44
C THR A 234 -5.20 -10.85 -9.15
N LYS A 235 -4.99 -12.13 -8.82
CA LYS A 235 -5.87 -13.22 -9.25
C LYS A 235 -6.72 -13.67 -8.06
N ILE A 236 -8.04 -13.71 -8.24
CA ILE A 236 -9.01 -14.22 -7.27
C ILE A 236 -9.78 -15.35 -7.98
N ASN A 237 -9.80 -16.55 -7.40
CA ASN A 237 -10.40 -17.75 -8.01
C ASN A 237 -9.92 -17.99 -9.46
N GLY A 238 -8.64 -17.73 -9.73
CA GLY A 238 -8.02 -17.86 -11.06
C GLY A 238 -8.30 -16.72 -12.03
N GLY A 239 -9.27 -15.84 -11.74
CA GLY A 239 -9.63 -14.69 -12.56
C GLY A 239 -8.86 -13.41 -12.18
N TRP A 240 -8.46 -12.63 -13.18
CA TRP A 240 -7.81 -11.34 -12.96
C TRP A 240 -8.77 -10.30 -12.40
N HIS A 241 -8.31 -9.56 -11.39
CA HIS A 241 -9.01 -8.43 -10.80
C HIS A 241 -8.08 -7.22 -10.72
N SER A 242 -8.67 -6.03 -10.80
CA SER A 242 -7.98 -4.76 -10.55
C SER A 242 -8.56 -4.09 -9.32
N THR A 243 -7.69 -3.60 -8.44
CA THR A 243 -8.03 -2.87 -7.22
C THR A 243 -7.58 -1.43 -7.36
N LEU A 244 -8.52 -0.48 -7.26
CA LEU A 244 -8.22 0.96 -7.30
C LEU A 244 -7.99 1.48 -5.88
N ASN A 245 -6.85 2.14 -5.67
CA ASN A 245 -6.58 2.97 -4.51
C ASN A 245 -6.48 4.43 -4.94
N GLN A 246 -7.20 5.32 -4.27
CA GLN A 246 -7.07 6.77 -4.44
C GLN A 246 -6.38 7.35 -3.22
N THR A 247 -5.44 8.28 -3.41
CA THR A 247 -4.68 8.90 -2.33
C THR A 247 -4.74 10.41 -2.45
N ASN A 248 -5.36 11.06 -1.47
CA ASN A 248 -5.37 12.51 -1.30
C ASN A 248 -4.16 12.89 -0.44
N VAL A 249 -3.20 13.59 -1.04
CA VAL A 249 -1.94 13.94 -0.41
C VAL A 249 -2.10 15.28 0.32
N LEU A 250 -1.87 15.30 1.63
CA LEU A 250 -1.99 16.52 2.45
C LEU A 250 -0.63 17.10 2.81
N ASN A 251 0.36 16.25 3.10
CA ASN A 251 1.72 16.67 3.36
C ASN A 251 2.73 15.64 2.85
N ALA A 252 3.60 16.05 1.92
CA ALA A 252 4.57 15.14 1.32
C ALA A 252 5.87 15.82 0.89
N GLY A 253 6.94 15.03 0.83
CA GLY A 253 8.27 15.43 0.39
C GLY A 253 8.95 14.32 -0.40
N THR A 254 9.86 14.71 -1.30
CA THR A 254 10.58 13.76 -2.18
C THR A 254 12.05 14.13 -2.28
N THR A 255 12.93 13.13 -2.18
CA THR A 255 14.33 13.23 -2.63
C THR A 255 14.57 12.36 -3.86
N ARG A 256 15.46 12.80 -4.76
CA ARG A 256 15.76 12.12 -6.02
C ARG A 256 17.26 11.98 -6.27
N GLY A 257 17.60 10.94 -7.03
CA GLY A 257 18.96 10.64 -7.44
C GLY A 257 19.87 10.21 -6.28
N THR A 258 21.09 9.77 -6.62
CA THR A 258 22.04 9.20 -5.63
C THR A 258 22.41 10.16 -4.53
N ARG A 259 22.41 11.48 -4.77
CA ARG A 259 22.77 12.47 -3.77
C ARG A 259 21.64 12.70 -2.76
N GLY A 260 20.39 12.73 -3.24
CA GLY A 260 19.22 12.89 -2.39
C GLY A 260 18.85 11.64 -1.58
N THR A 261 19.35 10.47 -1.98
CA THR A 261 19.05 9.18 -1.32
C THR A 261 20.25 8.59 -0.58
N ARG A 262 21.30 9.38 -0.28
CA ARG A 262 22.50 8.86 0.41
C ARG A 262 22.24 8.39 1.83
N ASP A 263 21.37 9.09 2.54
CA ASP A 263 21.07 8.81 3.94
C ASP A 263 19.95 7.77 4.10
N VAL A 264 19.57 7.12 2.99
CA VAL A 264 18.64 6.01 2.98
C VAL A 264 19.40 4.73 3.33
N THR A 265 19.03 4.12 4.45
CA THR A 265 19.50 2.80 4.87
C THR A 265 18.39 1.78 4.69
N LEU A 266 18.63 0.76 3.86
CA LEU A 266 17.77 -0.40 3.69
C LEU A 266 18.59 -1.66 3.97
N GLN A 267 18.26 -2.36 5.05
CA GLN A 267 18.88 -3.61 5.45
C GLN A 267 17.96 -4.78 5.09
N LEU A 268 18.48 -5.72 4.31
CA LEU A 268 17.82 -6.98 4.02
C LEU A 268 18.39 -8.05 4.95
N GLY A 269 17.54 -8.66 5.76
CA GLY A 269 17.87 -9.79 6.62
C GLY A 269 17.42 -11.10 5.98
N GLU A 270 16.90 -12.02 6.79
CA GLU A 270 16.47 -13.36 6.38
C GLU A 270 14.95 -13.46 6.50
N GLY A 271 14.22 -13.50 5.39
CA GLY A 271 12.76 -13.54 5.41
C GLY A 271 12.16 -13.32 4.03
N ARG A 272 10.85 -13.59 3.92
CA ARG A 272 10.14 -13.62 2.65
C ARG A 272 10.22 -12.29 1.90
N MET A 273 10.08 -11.16 2.60
CA MET A 273 10.07 -9.84 1.96
C MET A 273 11.45 -9.49 1.39
N SER A 274 12.51 -9.77 2.14
CA SER A 274 13.88 -9.58 1.68
C SER A 274 14.27 -10.54 0.56
N ASP A 275 13.81 -11.79 0.61
CA ASP A 275 14.03 -12.77 -0.47
C ASP A 275 13.36 -12.31 -1.77
N ASP A 276 12.12 -11.86 -1.69
CA ASP A 276 11.39 -11.31 -2.82
C ASP A 276 12.09 -10.08 -3.40
N LEU A 277 12.52 -9.14 -2.56
CA LEU A 277 13.27 -7.97 -3.04
C LEU A 277 14.63 -8.35 -3.64
N ARG A 278 15.38 -9.28 -3.03
CA ARG A 278 16.65 -9.78 -3.58
C ARG A 278 16.45 -10.44 -4.94
N SER A 279 15.34 -11.16 -5.14
CA SER A 279 15.01 -11.82 -6.41
C SER A 279 14.85 -10.83 -7.57
N LEU A 280 14.42 -9.60 -7.28
CA LEU A 280 14.26 -8.52 -8.27
C LEU A 280 15.59 -7.86 -8.64
N LYS A 281 16.66 -8.10 -7.88
CA LYS A 281 18.01 -7.52 -8.10
C LYS A 281 18.00 -5.98 -8.23
N PRO A 282 17.39 -5.25 -7.26
CA PRO A 282 17.37 -3.79 -7.30
C PRO A 282 18.81 -3.24 -7.31
N LYS A 283 19.05 -2.22 -8.14
CA LYS A 283 20.38 -1.63 -8.32
C LYS A 283 20.53 -0.32 -7.55
N ARG A 284 19.65 0.64 -7.81
CA ARG A 284 19.78 2.01 -7.33
C ARG A 284 18.42 2.56 -6.96
N THR A 285 18.33 3.15 -5.76
CA THR A 285 17.22 4.02 -5.37
C THR A 285 17.27 5.30 -6.17
N VAL A 286 16.25 5.55 -6.98
CA VAL A 286 16.13 6.74 -7.83
C VAL A 286 15.28 7.82 -7.21
N GLN A 287 14.37 7.44 -6.31
CA GLN A 287 13.46 8.36 -5.63
C GLN A 287 13.09 7.79 -4.26
N PHE A 288 13.01 8.68 -3.27
CA PHE A 288 12.43 8.40 -1.97
C PHE A 288 11.33 9.43 -1.71
N ASP A 289 10.11 8.95 -1.58
CA ASP A 289 8.93 9.76 -1.28
C ASP A 289 8.49 9.49 0.15
N VAL A 290 8.12 10.53 0.88
CA VAL A 290 7.46 10.41 2.18
C VAL A 290 6.25 11.31 2.19
N MET A 291 5.10 10.73 2.52
CA MET A 291 3.88 11.43 2.84
C MET A 291 3.68 11.31 4.35
N THR A 292 3.93 12.38 5.08
CA THR A 292 3.71 12.40 6.54
C THR A 292 2.23 12.44 6.89
N GLU A 293 1.42 13.01 6.00
CA GLU A 293 -0.03 13.05 6.17
C GLU A 293 -0.75 12.93 4.82
N GLY A 294 -1.74 12.06 4.78
CA GLY A 294 -2.65 11.94 3.66
C GLY A 294 -3.87 11.10 4.02
N GLN A 295 -4.68 10.86 3.01
CA GLN A 295 -5.93 10.11 3.11
C GLN A 295 -6.03 9.14 1.95
N ALA A 296 -6.69 8.00 2.15
CA ALA A 296 -6.85 7.03 1.07
C ALA A 296 -8.23 6.36 1.05
N ALA A 297 -8.64 5.95 -0.15
CA ALA A 297 -9.84 5.16 -0.38
C ALA A 297 -9.49 3.95 -1.25
N LEU A 298 -9.57 2.76 -0.65
CA LEU A 298 -9.28 1.49 -1.30
C LEU A 298 -10.60 0.80 -1.69
N HIS A 299 -10.83 0.70 -2.99
CA HIS A 299 -12.01 0.08 -3.55
C HIS A 299 -11.87 -1.44 -3.60
N MET A 300 -12.97 -2.17 -3.49
CA MET A 300 -12.99 -3.62 -3.68
C MET A 300 -12.48 -4.00 -5.08
N PRO A 301 -11.79 -5.14 -5.23
CA PRO A 301 -11.31 -5.58 -6.53
C PRO A 301 -12.49 -5.82 -7.47
N VAL A 302 -12.35 -5.34 -8.70
CA VAL A 302 -13.32 -5.59 -9.77
C VAL A 302 -12.71 -6.54 -10.80
N PRO A 303 -13.48 -7.50 -11.34
CA PRO A 303 -13.01 -8.37 -12.41
C PRO A 303 -12.46 -7.53 -13.58
N THR A 304 -11.28 -7.91 -14.08
CA THR A 304 -10.65 -7.23 -15.21
C THR A 304 -10.09 -8.24 -16.20
N SER A 305 -10.06 -7.85 -17.48
CA SER A 305 -9.45 -8.68 -18.51
C SER A 305 -8.01 -8.22 -18.71
N VAL A 306 -7.07 -9.15 -18.52
CA VAL A 306 -5.67 -9.00 -18.91
C VAL A 306 -5.47 -9.81 -20.19
N PRO A 307 -5.16 -9.18 -21.33
CA PRO A 307 -4.98 -9.89 -22.58
C PRO A 307 -3.78 -10.84 -22.48
N PRO A 308 -3.86 -12.05 -23.08
CA PRO A 308 -2.70 -12.91 -23.19
C PRO A 308 -1.62 -12.20 -24.02
N ARG A 309 -0.36 -12.44 -23.68
CA ARG A 309 0.75 -11.80 -24.38
C ARG A 309 0.86 -12.39 -25.79
N ASN A 310 0.83 -11.55 -26.83
CA ASN A 310 1.28 -11.98 -28.16
C ASN A 310 2.78 -12.31 -28.05
N THR A 311 3.13 -13.57 -28.30
CA THR A 311 4.51 -14.08 -28.35
C THR A 311 5.30 -13.43 -29.47
#